data_AF-A0A081CAU6-F1
#
_entry.id   AF-A0A081CAU6-F1
#
_cell.length_a   1.000
_cell.length_b   1.000
_cell.length_c   1.000
_cell.angle_alpha   90.00
_cell.angle_beta   90.00
_cell.angle_gamma   90.00
#
_symmetry.space_group_name_H-M   'P 1'
#
loop_
_entity.id
_entity.type
_entity.pdbx_description
1 polymer ?
#
loop_
_entity_poly.entity_id
_entity_poly.type
_entity_poly.pdbx_seq_one_letter_code
_entity_poly.pdbx_strand_id
1 'polypeptide(L)'
;MKKFLTITVLLSCVLIAGNVFAYGVVNAPYWTLTDFTTGETGSTYNILFGESPSFESDFGIFSQKDPTNMLRIFAANEEPSLEPLSAKSVYFKNNSGTWQVSLDNKTWQGFDVNFGFYFKVYDGNDYKYTFFTDSSLNTTDVGIQHIRSEWDGIENARFYLESMLSANSNWDWNDMKVEVHDIAPIPEPGTVLLLGVGLLGLLGLSRKRIQK
;
A
#
# COMPACT_ATOMS: atom_id res chain seq x y z
N MET A 1 26.28 -47.80 44.09
CA MET A 1 25.13 -48.31 43.29
C MET A 1 23.94 -47.38 43.47
N LYS A 2 23.21 -47.11 42.38
CA LYS A 2 21.96 -46.31 42.23
C LYS A 2 22.20 -44.79 42.07
N LYS A 3 22.52 -44.35 40.86
CA LYS A 3 21.61 -43.86 39.78
C LYS A 3 20.98 -42.50 40.11
N PHE A 4 21.52 -41.43 39.53
CA PHE A 4 20.75 -40.24 39.13
C PHE A 4 21.40 -39.66 37.86
N LEU A 5 21.03 -40.24 36.73
CA LEU A 5 21.21 -39.65 35.40
C LEU A 5 19.92 -38.88 35.12
N THR A 6 19.87 -37.60 35.47
CA THR A 6 18.75 -36.74 35.08
C THR A 6 19.14 -36.08 33.76
N ILE A 7 18.52 -36.57 32.70
CA ILE A 7 18.65 -36.10 31.33
C ILE A 7 18.02 -34.71 31.24
N THR A 8 18.84 -33.67 31.09
CA THR A 8 18.37 -32.34 30.71
C THR A 8 18.25 -32.29 29.19
N VAL A 9 17.16 -32.84 28.65
CA VAL A 9 16.68 -32.48 27.31
C VAL A 9 15.64 -31.40 27.53
N LEU A 10 16.06 -30.14 27.43
CA LEU A 10 15.14 -29.02 27.38
C LEU A 10 15.61 -28.03 26.33
N LEU A 11 14.69 -27.76 25.41
CA LEU A 11 14.63 -26.57 24.57
C LEU A 11 15.48 -26.56 23.30
N SER A 12 15.08 -27.38 22.34
CA SER A 12 15.26 -27.08 20.91
C SER A 12 13.98 -27.32 20.12
N CYS A 13 12.84 -26.88 20.67
CA CYS A 13 11.71 -26.49 19.82
C CYS A 13 12.01 -25.09 19.30
N VAL A 14 12.88 -25.00 18.29
CA VAL A 14 12.84 -23.85 17.39
C VAL A 14 11.49 -23.95 16.71
N LEU A 15 10.54 -23.17 17.21
CA LEU A 15 9.34 -22.81 16.47
C LEU A 15 9.85 -22.17 15.18
N ILE A 16 9.95 -22.96 14.13
CA ILE A 16 9.88 -22.42 12.77
C ILE A 16 8.42 -21.98 12.66
N ALA A 17 8.12 -20.80 13.22
CA ALA A 17 7.02 -20.01 12.74
C ALA A 17 7.40 -19.70 11.29
N GLY A 18 6.95 -20.55 10.37
CA GLY A 18 6.85 -20.13 8.99
C GLY A 18 6.01 -18.88 9.04
N ASN A 19 6.62 -17.72 8.81
CA ASN A 19 5.87 -16.50 8.58
C ASN A 19 5.09 -16.78 7.30
N VAL A 20 3.85 -17.25 7.44
CA VAL A 20 2.88 -17.11 6.37
C VAL A 20 2.65 -15.62 6.31
N PHE A 21 3.28 -14.98 5.32
CA PHE A 21 3.04 -13.58 5.00
C PHE A 21 1.57 -13.47 4.59
N ALA A 22 0.73 -13.14 5.58
CA ALA A 22 -0.67 -12.86 5.38
C ALA A 22 -0.80 -11.36 5.11
N TYR A 23 -1.69 -11.01 4.18
CA TYR A 23 -2.09 -9.62 3.96
C TYR A 23 -2.59 -9.03 5.28
N GLY A 24 -1.83 -8.09 5.84
CA GLY A 24 -2.18 -7.34 7.03
C GLY A 24 -2.73 -5.98 6.65
N VAL A 25 -3.74 -5.48 7.37
CA VAL A 25 -4.24 -4.12 7.18
C VAL A 25 -3.12 -3.13 7.54
N VAL A 26 -2.85 -2.21 6.62
CA VAL A 26 -1.87 -1.13 6.82
C VAL A 26 -2.55 0.21 6.65
N ASN A 27 -2.23 1.16 7.53
CA ASN A 27 -2.66 2.54 7.39
C ASN A 27 -1.48 3.36 6.87
N ALA A 28 -1.30 3.34 5.54
CA ALA A 28 -0.22 4.04 4.88
C ALA A 28 -0.78 4.87 3.73
N PRO A 29 -0.71 6.22 3.81
CA PRO A 29 -1.23 7.09 2.76
C PRO A 29 -0.37 7.06 1.49
N TYR A 30 0.91 6.73 1.64
CA TYR A 30 1.89 6.76 0.55
C TYR A 30 2.70 5.47 0.48
N TRP A 31 3.12 5.17 -0.74
CA TRP A 31 3.79 3.95 -1.15
C TRP A 31 4.99 4.31 -2.02
N THR A 32 5.95 3.39 -2.08
CA THR A 32 7.13 3.49 -2.94
C THR A 32 7.36 2.15 -3.62
N LEU A 33 8.08 2.17 -4.73
CA LEU A 33 8.55 0.98 -5.43
C LEU A 33 9.54 0.20 -4.54
N THR A 34 9.49 -1.14 -4.62
CA THR A 34 10.40 -2.04 -3.90
C THR A 34 11.57 -2.53 -4.76
N ASP A 35 11.36 -2.68 -6.06
CA ASP A 35 12.38 -3.05 -7.04
C ASP A 35 12.70 -1.90 -8.00
N PHE A 36 13.99 -1.72 -8.28
CA PHE A 36 14.53 -0.75 -9.23
C PHE A 36 15.39 -1.40 -10.33
N THR A 37 15.31 -2.73 -10.48
CA THR A 37 16.29 -3.51 -11.25
C THR A 37 15.79 -4.05 -12.60
N THR A 38 14.50 -3.91 -12.95
CA THR A 38 13.93 -4.45 -14.19
C THR A 38 14.04 -3.54 -15.42
N GLY A 39 15.27 -3.37 -15.92
CA GLY A 39 15.58 -2.84 -17.26
C GLY A 39 16.54 -1.64 -17.26
N GLU A 40 17.20 -1.38 -18.40
CA GLU A 40 18.12 -0.24 -18.60
C GLU A 40 17.40 1.08 -18.26
N THR A 41 17.46 1.53 -17.00
CA THR A 41 16.93 2.78 -16.41
C THR A 41 15.52 2.80 -15.76
N GLY A 42 14.81 1.68 -15.54
CA GLY A 42 13.49 1.75 -14.90
C GLY A 42 12.97 0.49 -14.20
N SER A 43 11.92 0.66 -13.38
CA SER A 43 11.13 -0.39 -12.73
C SER A 43 9.83 -0.61 -13.48
N THR A 44 9.39 -1.86 -13.61
CA THR A 44 8.03 -2.19 -14.07
C THR A 44 7.28 -2.88 -12.95
N TYR A 45 6.07 -2.44 -12.64
CA TYR A 45 5.18 -3.21 -11.79
C TYR A 45 3.84 -3.50 -12.46
N ASN A 46 3.26 -4.62 -12.05
CA ASN A 46 2.00 -5.12 -12.58
C ASN A 46 0.88 -4.81 -11.59
N ILE A 47 -0.24 -4.32 -12.12
CA ILE A 47 -1.46 -4.08 -11.36
C ILE A 47 -2.53 -5.01 -11.90
N LEU A 48 -3.10 -5.83 -11.03
CA LEU A 48 -4.26 -6.66 -11.31
C LEU A 48 -5.50 -6.01 -10.68
N PHE A 49 -6.49 -5.74 -11.51
CA PHE A 49 -7.74 -5.10 -11.11
C PHE A 49 -8.85 -6.13 -11.03
N GLY A 50 -9.57 -6.17 -9.91
CA GLY A 50 -10.67 -7.09 -9.67
C GLY A 50 -11.84 -6.42 -8.98
N GLU A 51 -13.00 -6.42 -9.62
CA GLU A 51 -14.13 -5.62 -9.18
C GLU A 51 -15.34 -6.49 -8.83
N SER A 52 -16.24 -5.93 -8.02
CA SER A 52 -17.61 -6.40 -7.87
C SER A 52 -18.49 -5.65 -8.89
N PRO A 53 -19.37 -6.32 -9.65
CA PRO A 53 -20.00 -5.79 -10.87
C PRO A 53 -21.04 -4.67 -10.67
N SER A 54 -21.08 -3.99 -9.52
CA SER A 54 -22.13 -3.03 -9.16
C SER A 54 -21.66 -1.58 -9.01
N PHE A 55 -20.39 -1.23 -9.25
CA PHE A 55 -19.87 0.11 -8.99
C PHE A 55 -18.89 0.64 -10.04
N GLU A 56 -19.21 1.80 -10.61
CA GLU A 56 -18.36 2.46 -11.62
C GLU A 56 -17.33 3.42 -10.97
N SER A 57 -16.02 3.19 -11.17
CA SER A 57 -14.96 4.04 -10.61
C SER A 57 -13.64 4.05 -11.40
N ASP A 58 -13.07 5.25 -11.57
CA ASP A 58 -11.68 5.35 -12.05
C ASP A 58 -10.72 4.95 -10.92
N PHE A 59 -9.62 4.27 -11.27
CA PHE A 59 -8.49 4.02 -10.36
C PHE A 59 -7.20 4.64 -10.90
N GLY A 60 -6.39 5.19 -10.00
CA GLY A 60 -5.08 5.70 -10.37
C GLY A 60 -4.17 6.00 -9.18
N ILE A 61 -3.04 6.62 -9.52
CA ILE A 61 -2.02 7.08 -8.56
C ILE A 61 -1.89 8.59 -8.58
N PHE A 62 -1.49 9.18 -7.47
CA PHE A 62 -1.21 10.61 -7.33
C PHE A 62 0.14 10.83 -6.67
N SER A 63 0.82 11.92 -7.04
CA SER A 63 2.12 12.27 -6.48
C SER A 63 2.00 12.71 -5.01
N GLN A 64 2.92 12.21 -4.17
CA GLN A 64 2.98 12.65 -2.77
C GLN A 64 3.31 14.14 -2.63
N LYS A 65 4.18 14.69 -3.50
CA LYS A 65 4.60 16.10 -3.39
C LYS A 65 3.60 17.07 -3.99
N ASP A 66 2.88 16.63 -5.01
CA ASP A 66 1.83 17.39 -5.69
C ASP A 66 0.63 16.47 -5.99
N PRO A 67 -0.36 16.43 -5.09
CA PRO A 67 -1.54 15.57 -5.27
C PRO A 67 -2.40 15.90 -6.48
N THR A 68 -2.18 17.04 -7.15
CA THR A 68 -2.86 17.38 -8.40
C THR A 68 -2.25 16.68 -9.61
N ASN A 69 -1.00 16.22 -9.50
CA ASN A 69 -0.35 15.39 -10.51
C ASN A 69 -0.79 13.93 -10.33
N MET A 70 -1.76 13.52 -11.16
CA MET A 70 -2.43 12.22 -11.09
C MET A 70 -2.25 11.46 -12.40
N LEU A 71 -2.12 10.13 -12.31
CA LEU A 71 -2.16 9.22 -13.43
C LEU A 71 -3.32 8.25 -13.25
N ARG A 72 -4.29 8.30 -14.19
CA ARG A 72 -5.36 7.32 -14.26
C ARG A 72 -4.85 6.03 -14.90
N ILE A 73 -5.08 4.92 -14.24
CA ILE A 73 -4.64 3.59 -14.68
C ILE A 73 -5.82 2.85 -15.30
N PHE A 74 -6.94 2.74 -14.56
CA PHE A 74 -8.20 2.19 -15.06
C PHE A 74 -9.24 3.30 -15.13
N ALA A 75 -9.95 3.37 -16.24
CA ALA A 75 -11.16 4.15 -16.34
C ALA A 75 -12.38 3.34 -15.89
N ALA A 76 -13.41 4.01 -15.41
CA ALA A 76 -14.68 3.40 -14.99
C ALA A 76 -15.40 2.60 -16.11
N ASN A 77 -14.98 2.72 -17.36
CA ASN A 77 -15.53 1.94 -18.47
C ASN A 77 -14.59 0.81 -18.96
N GLU A 78 -13.39 0.69 -18.36
CA GLU A 78 -12.44 -0.40 -18.60
C GLU A 78 -12.63 -1.56 -17.58
N GLU A 79 -13.78 -1.53 -16.90
CA GLU A 79 -14.18 -2.43 -15.82
C GLU A 79 -14.41 -3.85 -16.35
N PRO A 80 -13.76 -4.87 -15.75
CA PRO A 80 -13.98 -6.26 -16.13
C PRO A 80 -15.38 -6.70 -15.63
N SER A 81 -16.36 -6.62 -16.52
CA SER A 81 -17.77 -7.01 -16.22
C SER A 81 -17.94 -8.42 -15.63
N LEU A 82 -17.01 -9.33 -15.88
CA LEU A 82 -16.88 -10.67 -15.33
C LEU A 82 -15.40 -11.08 -15.51
N GLU A 83 -14.83 -11.82 -14.57
CA GLU A 83 -13.53 -12.51 -14.71
C GLU A 83 -13.23 -12.89 -16.18
N PRO A 84 -12.08 -12.51 -16.75
CA PRO A 84 -10.82 -12.27 -16.05
C PRO A 84 -10.57 -10.81 -15.60
N LEU A 85 -9.88 -10.68 -14.46
CA LEU A 85 -9.25 -9.44 -13.98
C LEU A 85 -8.60 -8.63 -15.12
N SER A 86 -8.95 -7.35 -15.25
CA SER A 86 -8.23 -6.43 -16.14
C SER A 86 -6.84 -6.17 -15.56
N ALA A 87 -5.78 -6.38 -16.34
CA ALA A 87 -4.41 -6.13 -15.90
C ALA A 87 -3.78 -4.98 -16.69
N LYS A 88 -3.09 -4.07 -15.99
CA LYS A 88 -2.28 -3.01 -16.60
C LYS A 88 -0.91 -2.96 -15.91
N SER A 89 0.11 -2.66 -16.70
CA SER A 89 1.45 -2.40 -16.17
C SER A 89 1.65 -0.89 -16.06
N VAL A 90 2.30 -0.47 -14.98
CA VAL A 90 2.74 0.92 -14.80
C VAL A 90 4.26 0.92 -14.71
N TYR A 91 4.86 1.78 -15.49
CA TYR A 91 6.31 1.85 -15.68
C TYR A 91 6.84 3.11 -15.02
N PHE A 92 7.91 2.95 -14.25
CA PHE A 92 8.61 4.06 -13.62
C PHE A 92 10.06 4.09 -14.09
N LYS A 93 10.61 5.28 -14.27
CA LYS A 93 12.03 5.44 -14.52
C LYS A 93 12.57 6.68 -13.85
N ASN A 94 13.86 6.64 -13.51
CA ASN A 94 14.59 7.81 -13.10
C ASN A 94 15.50 8.26 -14.24
N ASN A 95 15.23 9.45 -14.77
CA ASN A 95 16.10 10.08 -15.76
C ASN A 95 16.81 11.26 -15.13
N SER A 96 18.09 11.09 -14.81
CA SER A 96 18.97 12.15 -14.28
C SER A 96 18.40 12.84 -13.03
N GLY A 97 17.83 12.07 -12.10
CA GLY A 97 17.25 12.58 -10.86
C GLY A 97 15.75 12.94 -10.94
N THR A 98 15.15 12.91 -12.14
CA THR A 98 13.72 13.16 -12.32
C THR A 98 12.98 11.84 -12.51
N TRP A 99 12.01 11.58 -11.66
CA TRP A 99 11.13 10.42 -11.79
C TRP A 99 10.05 10.67 -12.85
N GLN A 100 9.74 9.62 -13.60
CA GLN A 100 8.73 9.65 -14.65
C GLN A 100 7.89 8.37 -14.59
N VAL A 101 6.63 8.47 -15.03
CA VAL A 101 5.68 7.36 -15.09
C VAL A 101 5.09 7.21 -16.48
N SER A 102 4.71 5.98 -16.85
CA SER A 102 4.09 5.64 -18.12
C SER A 102 3.16 4.43 -17.98
N LEU A 103 2.14 4.35 -18.84
CA LEU A 103 1.24 3.18 -18.96
C LEU A 103 1.60 2.28 -20.17
N ASP A 104 2.41 2.79 -21.09
CA ASP A 104 2.73 2.14 -22.37
C ASP A 104 4.24 1.94 -22.59
N ASN A 105 5.05 2.35 -21.61
CA ASN A 105 6.52 2.36 -21.65
C ASN A 105 7.10 3.20 -22.82
N LYS A 106 6.33 4.15 -23.36
CA LYS A 106 6.70 4.98 -24.51
C LYS A 106 6.46 6.46 -24.24
N THR A 107 5.28 6.77 -23.72
CA THR A 107 4.83 8.12 -23.37
C THR A 107 5.09 8.33 -21.89
N TRP A 108 5.98 9.26 -21.56
CA TRP A 108 6.45 9.49 -20.19
C TRP A 108 6.03 10.87 -19.70
N GLN A 109 5.50 10.92 -18.48
CA GLN A 109 5.21 12.18 -17.78
C GLN A 109 6.04 12.26 -16.49
N GLY A 110 6.40 13.49 -16.07
CA GLY A 110 7.07 13.70 -14.79
C GLY A 110 6.19 13.29 -13.61
N PHE A 111 6.74 12.57 -12.65
CA PHE A 111 6.01 12.03 -11.51
C PHE A 111 6.93 11.87 -10.29
N ASP A 112 6.39 11.40 -9.17
CA ASP A 112 7.17 11.07 -7.97
C ASP A 112 7.31 9.57 -7.78
N VAL A 113 8.45 9.13 -7.25
CA VAL A 113 8.64 7.74 -6.80
C VAL A 113 7.76 7.37 -5.60
N ASN A 114 7.38 8.37 -4.81
CA ASN A 114 6.44 8.22 -3.72
C ASN A 114 5.07 8.69 -4.19
N PHE A 115 4.07 7.83 -4.05
CA PHE A 115 2.72 8.11 -4.54
C PHE A 115 1.68 7.51 -3.62
N GLY A 116 0.47 8.05 -3.68
CA GLY A 116 -0.72 7.41 -3.12
C GLY A 116 -1.64 6.92 -4.23
N PHE A 117 -2.71 6.25 -3.84
CA PHE A 117 -3.78 5.78 -4.71
C PHE A 117 -5.05 6.60 -4.53
N TYR A 118 -5.82 6.73 -5.61
CA TYR A 118 -7.13 7.36 -5.59
C TYR A 118 -8.17 6.53 -6.34
N PHE A 119 -9.43 6.73 -5.95
CA PHE A 119 -10.60 6.30 -6.70
C PHE A 119 -11.50 7.50 -7.01
N LYS A 120 -11.96 7.64 -8.25
CA LYS A 120 -13.03 8.60 -8.58
C LYS A 120 -14.33 7.83 -8.69
N VAL A 121 -15.29 8.19 -7.83
CA VAL A 121 -16.59 7.53 -7.76
C VAL A 121 -17.58 8.26 -8.65
N TYR A 122 -18.35 7.48 -9.39
CA TYR A 122 -19.40 7.94 -10.28
C TYR A 122 -20.76 7.38 -9.88
N ASP A 123 -21.82 8.06 -10.32
CA ASP A 123 -23.20 7.58 -10.31
C ASP A 123 -23.67 7.54 -11.76
N GLY A 124 -23.55 6.36 -12.38
CA GLY A 124 -23.52 6.26 -13.84
C GLY A 124 -22.37 7.10 -14.41
N ASN A 125 -22.67 8.00 -15.36
CA ASN A 125 -21.63 8.85 -15.97
C ASN A 125 -21.28 10.12 -15.17
N ASP A 126 -21.98 10.39 -14.06
CA ASP A 126 -21.81 11.64 -13.31
C ASP A 126 -20.78 11.48 -12.19
N TYR A 127 -19.65 12.18 -12.32
CA TYR A 127 -18.63 12.27 -11.27
C TYR A 127 -19.24 12.85 -9.98
N LYS A 128 -18.93 12.22 -8.84
CA LYS A 128 -19.38 12.70 -7.51
C LYS A 128 -18.22 13.20 -6.66
N TYR A 129 -17.25 12.33 -6.38
CA TYR A 129 -16.14 12.64 -5.49
C TYR A 129 -14.93 11.75 -5.78
N THR A 130 -13.82 12.11 -5.16
CA THR A 130 -12.57 11.36 -5.21
C THR A 130 -12.13 11.02 -3.81
N PHE A 131 -11.84 9.74 -3.60
CA PHE A 131 -11.21 9.28 -2.37
C PHE A 131 -9.75 8.98 -2.60
N PHE A 132 -8.94 9.32 -1.61
CA PHE A 132 -7.50 9.18 -1.60
C PHE A 132 -7.08 8.31 -0.42
N THR A 133 -5.96 7.62 -0.61
CA THR A 133 -5.28 6.87 0.46
C THR A 133 -4.77 7.80 1.55
N ASP A 134 -4.40 9.03 1.20
CA ASP A 134 -4.33 10.14 2.16
C ASP A 134 -5.71 10.75 2.35
N SER A 135 -6.44 10.29 3.37
CA SER A 135 -7.81 10.75 3.63
C SER A 135 -7.93 12.24 3.93
N SER A 136 -6.83 12.92 4.28
CA SER A 136 -6.84 14.38 4.47
C SER A 136 -7.08 15.15 3.17
N LEU A 137 -6.85 14.51 2.02
CA LEU A 137 -7.08 15.08 0.68
C LEU A 137 -8.52 14.88 0.20
N ASN A 138 -9.33 14.05 0.88
CA ASN A 138 -10.72 13.85 0.51
C ASN A 138 -11.48 15.18 0.68
N THR A 139 -12.20 15.60 -0.37
CA THR A 139 -12.98 16.86 -0.33
C THR A 139 -14.31 16.69 0.40
N THR A 140 -14.89 15.50 0.31
CA THR A 140 -16.02 15.04 1.12
C THR A 140 -15.49 14.00 2.10
N ASP A 141 -16.05 13.92 3.32
CA ASP A 141 -15.54 12.99 4.34
C ASP A 141 -14.04 13.19 4.63
N VAL A 142 -13.63 14.46 4.81
CA VAL A 142 -12.25 14.86 5.10
C VAL A 142 -11.71 14.08 6.30
N GLY A 143 -10.58 13.40 6.10
CA GLY A 143 -9.91 12.60 7.14
C GLY A 143 -10.53 11.22 7.39
N ILE A 144 -11.65 10.89 6.76
CA ILE A 144 -12.27 9.56 6.85
C ILE A 144 -11.69 8.66 5.77
N GLN A 145 -11.29 7.46 6.16
CA GLN A 145 -10.66 6.50 5.27
C GLN A 145 -11.71 5.71 4.50
N HIS A 146 -11.81 5.97 3.19
CA HIS A 146 -12.64 5.22 2.23
C HIS A 146 -11.84 4.21 1.40
N ILE A 147 -10.52 4.15 1.62
CA ILE A 147 -9.63 3.17 0.99
C ILE A 147 -8.94 2.38 2.08
N ARG A 148 -9.26 1.09 2.15
CA ARG A 148 -8.56 0.15 3.00
C ARG A 148 -7.39 -0.43 2.22
N SER A 149 -6.22 -0.43 2.85
CA SER A 149 -5.02 -1.03 2.30
C SER A 149 -4.61 -2.26 3.09
N GLU A 150 -4.20 -3.30 2.38
CA GLU A 150 -3.56 -4.48 2.93
C GLU A 150 -2.22 -4.69 2.25
N TRP A 151 -1.23 -5.20 2.98
CA TRP A 151 0.10 -5.49 2.45
C TRP A 151 0.58 -6.83 2.99
N ASP A 152 1.25 -7.61 2.14
CA ASP A 152 1.75 -8.94 2.50
C ASP A 152 3.03 -8.91 3.36
N GLY A 153 3.66 -7.74 3.50
CA GLY A 153 4.93 -7.60 4.23
C GLY A 153 6.16 -7.63 3.34
N ILE A 154 6.00 -7.79 2.03
CA ILE A 154 7.07 -7.90 1.06
C ILE A 154 6.91 -6.82 -0.01
N GLU A 155 5.96 -7.02 -0.93
CA GLU A 155 5.87 -6.20 -2.15
C GLU A 155 4.45 -6.16 -2.75
N ASN A 156 3.50 -6.93 -2.19
CA ASN A 156 2.16 -7.04 -2.75
C ASN A 156 1.15 -6.35 -1.84
N ALA A 157 0.34 -5.49 -2.42
CA ALA A 157 -0.67 -4.71 -1.73
C ALA A 157 -2.05 -4.90 -2.36
N ARG A 158 -3.08 -4.81 -1.53
CA ARG A 158 -4.48 -4.79 -1.95
C ARG A 158 -5.15 -3.54 -1.44
N PHE A 159 -5.93 -2.92 -2.31
CA PHE A 159 -6.72 -1.73 -2.01
C PHE A 159 -8.17 -2.06 -2.20
N TYR A 160 -8.99 -1.69 -1.23
CA TYR A 160 -10.42 -1.89 -1.25
C TYR A 160 -11.11 -0.56 -1.11
N LEU A 161 -12.08 -0.30 -1.97
CA LEU A 161 -12.89 0.90 -1.95
C LEU A 161 -14.16 0.68 -1.12
N GLU A 162 -14.49 1.70 -0.33
CA GLU A 162 -15.84 1.99 0.12
C GLU A 162 -16.31 3.25 -0.62
N SER A 163 -17.19 3.06 -1.58
CA SER A 163 -17.61 4.04 -2.57
C SER A 163 -18.68 4.99 -2.04
N MET A 164 -19.41 4.64 -0.98
CA MET A 164 -20.43 5.49 -0.39
C MET A 164 -19.85 6.45 0.64
N LEU A 165 -20.46 7.63 0.77
CA LEU A 165 -20.14 8.57 1.86
C LEU A 165 -20.43 7.95 3.23
N SER A 166 -19.66 8.36 4.25
CA SER A 166 -19.66 7.83 5.61
C SER A 166 -21.05 7.74 6.26
N ALA A 167 -21.94 8.69 5.97
CA ALA A 167 -23.30 8.73 6.49
C ALA A 167 -24.22 7.61 5.97
N ASN A 168 -23.91 7.03 4.81
CA ASN A 168 -24.71 6.01 4.14
C ASN A 168 -23.95 4.69 3.93
N SER A 169 -22.66 4.67 4.25
CA SER A 169 -21.76 3.55 4.02
C SER A 169 -22.06 2.37 4.96
N ASN A 170 -21.90 1.16 4.45
CA ASN A 170 -21.99 -0.09 5.20
C ASN A 170 -20.61 -0.65 5.61
N TRP A 171 -19.51 -0.06 5.11
CA TRP A 171 -18.12 -0.39 5.41
C TRP A 171 -17.75 -1.85 5.17
N ASP A 172 -18.30 -2.43 4.11
CA ASP A 172 -18.06 -3.83 3.76
C ASP A 172 -16.85 -4.04 2.84
N TRP A 173 -16.32 -2.96 2.24
CA TRP A 173 -15.12 -2.92 1.41
C TRP A 173 -15.17 -3.82 0.17
N ASN A 174 -16.37 -4.09 -0.35
CA ASN A 174 -16.55 -4.97 -1.50
C ASN A 174 -16.83 -4.23 -2.81
N ASP A 175 -16.93 -2.91 -2.78
CA ASP A 175 -17.29 -2.12 -3.96
C ASP A 175 -16.25 -2.28 -5.07
N MET A 176 -14.96 -2.23 -4.73
CA MET A 176 -13.89 -2.49 -5.68
C MET A 176 -12.61 -2.95 -4.99
N LYS A 177 -11.84 -3.80 -5.67
CA LYS A 177 -10.54 -4.28 -5.21
C LYS A 177 -9.46 -4.08 -6.28
N VAL A 178 -8.29 -3.65 -5.85
CA VAL A 178 -7.10 -3.58 -6.71
C VAL A 178 -5.95 -4.29 -6.04
N GLU A 179 -5.27 -5.17 -6.75
CA GLU A 179 -4.02 -5.80 -6.33
C GLU A 179 -2.85 -5.16 -7.09
N VAL A 180 -1.86 -4.70 -6.34
CA VAL A 180 -0.67 -4.04 -6.86
C VAL A 180 0.54 -4.82 -6.39
N HIS A 181 1.45 -5.12 -7.31
CA HIS A 181 2.71 -5.79 -7.03
C HIS A 181 3.86 -4.78 -7.01
N ASP A 182 4.97 -5.14 -6.39
CA ASP A 182 6.23 -4.39 -6.34
C ASP A 182 6.14 -3.00 -5.68
N ILE A 183 5.38 -2.90 -4.58
CA ILE A 183 5.31 -1.69 -3.75
C ILE A 183 5.37 -2.00 -2.25
N ALA A 184 5.83 -1.01 -1.48
CA ALA A 184 5.82 -1.04 -0.02
C ALA A 184 5.29 0.28 0.57
N PRO A 185 4.62 0.22 1.74
CA PRO A 185 4.14 1.42 2.41
C PRO A 185 5.31 2.26 2.92
N ILE A 186 5.22 3.58 2.78
CA ILE A 186 6.19 4.50 3.35
C ILE A 186 5.88 4.66 4.85
N PRO A 187 6.80 4.34 5.76
CA PRO A 187 6.57 4.51 7.19
C PRO A 187 6.30 5.98 7.52
N GLU A 188 5.27 6.23 8.33
CA GLU A 188 5.00 7.57 8.82
C GLU A 188 6.22 8.11 9.60
N PRO A 189 6.61 9.40 9.41
CA PRO A 189 7.75 9.99 10.11
C PRO A 189 7.69 9.86 11.64
N GLY A 190 6.47 9.87 12.21
CA GLY A 190 6.25 9.71 13.65
C GLY A 190 6.67 8.34 14.18
N THR A 191 6.49 7.27 13.41
CA THR A 191 6.83 5.90 13.82
C THR A 191 8.34 5.72 13.93
N VAL A 192 9.10 6.29 12.99
CA VAL A 192 10.58 6.27 13.03
C VAL A 192 11.10 7.08 14.21
N LEU A 193 10.50 8.24 14.48
CA LEU A 193 10.85 9.05 15.64
C LEU A 193 10.55 8.33 16.96
N LEU A 194 9.36 7.74 17.10
CA LEU A 194 8.95 7.00 18.30
C LEU A 194 9.85 5.79 18.54
N LEU A 195 10.18 5.05 17.48
CA LEU A 195 11.15 3.96 17.57
C LEU A 195 12.51 4.47 18.05
N GLY A 196 13.02 5.55 17.45
CA GLY A 196 14.29 6.16 17.83
C GLY A 196 14.32 6.61 19.29
N VAL A 197 13.29 7.33 19.74
CA VAL A 197 13.14 7.80 21.12
C VAL A 197 12.97 6.62 22.09
N GLY A 198 12.21 5.59 21.70
CA GLY A 198 12.05 4.36 22.46
C GLY A 198 13.38 3.64 22.71
N LEU A 199 14.21 3.49 21.67
CA LEU A 199 15.55 2.89 21.79
C LEU A 199 16.47 3.73 22.69
N LEU A 200 16.46 5.06 22.53
CA LEU A 200 17.24 5.96 23.39
C LEU A 200 16.79 5.87 24.85
N GLY A 201 15.48 5.75 25.10
CA GLY A 201 14.92 5.51 26.43
C GLY A 201 15.42 4.22 27.07
N LEU A 202 15.44 3.12 26.32
CA LEU A 202 15.96 1.82 26.79
C LEU A 202 17.47 1.88 27.12
N LEU A 203 18.27 2.56 26.30
CA LEU A 203 19.69 2.80 26.58
C LEU A 203 19.91 3.67 27.83
N GLY A 204 19.05 4.67 28.06
CA GLY A 204 19.10 5.49 29.27
C GLY A 204 18.80 4.69 30.54
N LEU A 205 17.82 3.77 30.48
CA LEU A 205 17.46 2.90 31.60
C LEU A 205 18.51 1.81 31.87
N SER A 206 19.16 1.26 30.84
CA SER A 206 20.19 0.23 31.00
C SER A 206 21.44 0.76 31.71
N ARG A 207 21.85 2.01 31.43
CA ARG A 207 22.98 2.67 32.14
C ARG A 207 22.74 2.81 33.64
N LYS A 208 21.50 3.07 34.08
CA LYS A 208 21.17 3.16 35.51
C LYS A 208 21.20 1.81 36.24
N ARG A 209 21.02 0.70 35.53
CA ARG A 209 21.07 -0.66 36.12
C ARG A 209 22.48 -1.20 36.26
N ILE A 210 23.42 -0.75 35.44
CA ILE A 210 24.84 -1.17 35.49
C ILE A 210 25.62 -0.42 36.59
N GLN A 211 25.12 0.73 37.04
CA GLN A 211 25.73 1.53 38.12
C GLN A 211 25.26 1.15 39.54
N LYS A 212 24.53 0.05 39.70
CA LYS A 212 24.23 -0.57 41.01
C LYS A 212 24.96 -1.90 41.11
#